data_AF-G5JBA6-F1
#
_entry.id   AF-G5JBA6-F1
#
_cell.length_a   1.000
_cell.length_b   1.000
_cell.length_c   1.000
_cell.angle_alpha   90.00
_cell.angle_beta   90.00
_cell.angle_gamma   90.00
#
_symmetry.space_group_name_H-M   'P 1'
#
loop_
_entity.id
_entity.type
_entity.pdbx_description
1 polymer ?
#
loop_
_entity_poly.entity_id
_entity_poly.type
_entity_poly.pdbx_seq_one_letter_code
_entity_poly.pdbx_strand_id
1 'polypeptide(L)'
;MKIFESLKETEALRVSDGQKIPFLTNSPSPSRLLVLLWSQLGDFDSLEYAWWLNKKSAEIIANNITVRAIGIGDRNSGLKFCQYTDFPQENLFIDPDASIHKKLGLYEGLTWKIPALNQSQNAWVNLMLMCAGIGSKGTLKEVLRGYTGDKKAPQLIGEKEVVETNILPPLKGSFFNLAGGETFQRPFELATLRLRNMTEVLNNWKTYVPDAAYLTQRGATFLFDENGELLYEHRDQGILGFAENMSNPLSFLSFDS
;
A
#
# COMPACT_ATOMS: atom_id res chain seq x y z
N MET A 1 -1.02 4.42 24.73
CA MET A 1 0.10 5.28 24.27
C MET A 1 -0.39 6.09 23.06
N LYS A 2 -0.06 7.37 22.94
CA LYS A 2 -0.49 8.17 21.76
C LYS A 2 0.28 7.67 20.52
N ILE A 3 -0.42 7.45 19.40
CA ILE A 3 0.15 6.88 18.15
C ILE A 3 1.36 7.70 17.69
N PHE A 4 1.22 9.02 17.69
CA PHE A 4 2.27 9.95 17.29
C PHE A 4 3.57 9.81 18.10
N GLU A 5 3.47 9.63 19.43
CA GLU A 5 4.65 9.39 20.29
C GLU A 5 5.33 8.06 19.96
N SER A 6 4.55 7.02 19.63
CA SER A 6 5.10 5.74 19.18
C SER A 6 5.95 5.90 17.91
N LEU A 7 5.48 6.75 16.98
CA LEU A 7 6.16 7.07 15.72
C LEU A 7 7.40 7.93 15.95
N LYS A 8 7.36 8.90 16.87
CA LYS A 8 8.54 9.71 17.27
C LYS A 8 9.68 8.86 17.83
N GLU A 9 9.33 7.89 18.68
CA GLU A 9 10.28 6.96 19.29
C GLU A 9 10.81 5.90 18.30
N THR A 10 10.23 5.81 17.10
CA THR A 10 10.62 4.80 16.12
C THR A 10 11.88 5.25 15.39
N GLU A 11 12.92 4.43 15.45
CA GLU A 11 14.08 4.54 14.57
C GLU A 11 14.03 3.44 13.51
N ALA A 12 14.18 3.84 12.25
CA ALA A 12 14.09 2.92 11.13
C ALA A 12 15.17 3.21 10.10
N LEU A 13 15.49 2.21 9.27
CA LEU A 13 16.44 2.37 8.19
C LEU A 13 15.77 3.15 7.06
N ARG A 14 16.34 4.30 6.67
CA ARG A 14 15.87 5.07 5.51
C ARG A 14 16.41 4.47 4.22
N VAL A 15 15.56 4.36 3.19
CA VAL A 15 15.92 3.69 1.94
C VAL A 15 17.01 4.45 1.17
N SER A 16 16.91 5.78 1.07
CA SER A 16 17.82 6.60 0.25
C SER A 16 19.30 6.42 0.58
N ASP A 17 19.67 6.40 1.87
CA ASP A 17 21.07 6.35 2.32
C ASP A 17 21.40 5.15 3.21
N GLY A 18 20.42 4.35 3.61
CA GLY A 18 20.61 3.18 4.46
C GLY A 18 20.93 3.53 5.91
N GLN A 19 20.78 4.78 6.33
CA GLN A 19 21.04 5.17 7.71
C GLN A 19 19.83 4.84 8.59
N LYS A 20 20.10 4.34 9.80
CA LYS A 20 19.09 4.20 10.85
C LYS A 20 18.95 5.53 11.58
N ILE A 21 17.79 6.18 11.44
CA ILE A 21 17.51 7.50 12.00
C ILE A 21 16.07 7.53 12.56
N PRO A 22 15.71 8.51 13.40
CA PRO A 22 14.33 8.67 13.83
C PRO A 22 13.39 8.82 12.63
N PHE A 23 12.27 8.11 12.64
CA PHE A 23 11.31 8.06 11.53
C PHE A 23 10.73 9.44 11.20
N LEU A 24 10.43 10.24 12.23
CA LEU A 24 9.94 11.60 12.09
C LEU A 24 11.07 12.65 12.04
N THR A 25 12.11 12.41 11.25
CA THR A 25 13.26 13.33 11.09
C THR A 25 12.93 14.53 10.21
N ASN A 26 13.43 15.72 10.61
CA ASN A 26 13.53 16.97 9.84
C ASN A 26 12.39 17.19 8.84
N SER A 27 11.14 17.17 9.32
CA SER A 27 10.03 17.67 8.52
C SER A 27 9.98 19.18 8.77
N PRO A 28 10.29 20.03 7.77
CA PRO A 28 10.09 21.48 7.93
C PRO A 28 8.62 21.68 8.29
N SER A 29 8.31 22.39 9.38
CA SER A 29 6.97 22.53 9.99
C SER A 29 5.84 22.39 8.97
N PRO A 30 5.40 21.16 8.66
CA PRO A 30 4.39 20.97 7.64
C PRO A 30 3.05 21.23 8.31
N SER A 31 2.09 21.75 7.57
CA SER A 31 0.74 21.93 8.11
C SER A 31 0.12 20.57 8.47
N ARG A 32 0.45 19.51 7.70
CA ARG A 32 -0.03 18.15 7.95
C ARG A 32 1.02 17.08 7.58
N LEU A 33 1.00 15.97 8.31
CA LEU A 33 1.86 14.81 8.10
C LEU A 33 1.03 13.55 7.82
N LEU A 34 1.17 12.99 6.62
CA LEU A 34 0.63 11.69 6.24
C LEU A 34 1.65 10.59 6.53
N VAL A 35 1.33 9.70 7.46
CA VAL A 35 2.12 8.52 7.81
C VAL A 35 1.45 7.26 7.28
N LEU A 36 2.22 6.45 6.58
CA LEU A 36 1.80 5.17 6.01
C LEU A 36 2.61 4.05 6.66
N LEU A 37 1.94 3.14 7.36
CA LEU A 37 2.54 1.90 7.83
C LEU A 37 2.16 0.83 6.82
N TRP A 38 2.97 0.64 5.79
CA TRP A 38 2.71 -0.35 4.76
C TRP A 38 2.94 -1.75 5.30
N SER A 39 2.18 -2.71 4.77
CA SER A 39 2.45 -4.14 4.91
C SER A 39 3.78 -4.48 4.21
N GLN A 40 3.95 -5.74 3.80
CA GLN A 40 5.09 -6.10 2.97
C GLN A 40 5.14 -5.23 1.71
N LEU A 41 6.33 -4.75 1.32
CA LEU A 41 6.43 -3.85 0.16
C LEU A 41 6.01 -4.52 -1.15
N GLY A 42 6.12 -5.86 -1.23
CA GLY A 42 5.59 -6.65 -2.35
C GLY A 42 4.09 -6.97 -2.28
N ASP A 43 3.36 -6.42 -1.31
CA ASP A 43 1.95 -6.70 -1.13
C ASP A 43 1.06 -5.88 -2.08
N PHE A 44 -0.17 -6.35 -2.31
CA PHE A 44 -1.15 -5.67 -3.16
C PHE A 44 -1.45 -4.25 -2.66
N ASP A 45 -1.59 -4.11 -1.35
CA ASP A 45 -2.00 -2.87 -0.69
C ASP A 45 -0.95 -1.78 -0.88
N SER A 46 0.32 -2.06 -0.55
CA SER A 46 1.44 -1.14 -0.65
C SER A 46 1.62 -0.59 -2.08
N LEU A 47 1.56 -1.47 -3.09
CA LEU A 47 1.75 -1.10 -4.49
C LEU A 47 0.59 -0.27 -5.04
N GLU A 48 -0.66 -0.64 -4.72
CA GLU A 48 -1.84 0.14 -5.14
C GLU A 48 -1.90 1.49 -4.42
N TYR A 49 -1.53 1.54 -3.13
CA TYR A 49 -1.47 2.79 -2.37
C TYR A 49 -0.44 3.75 -2.95
N ALA A 50 0.77 3.28 -3.28
CA ALA A 50 1.79 4.12 -3.91
C ALA A 50 1.33 4.69 -5.26
N TRP A 51 0.61 3.89 -6.05
CA TRP A 51 -0.01 4.38 -7.28
C TRP A 51 -1.01 5.52 -7.03
N TRP A 52 -1.83 5.43 -5.97
CA TRP A 52 -2.76 6.50 -5.59
C TRP A 52 -2.04 7.77 -5.12
N LEU A 53 -0.94 7.64 -4.37
CA LEU A 53 -0.12 8.79 -3.95
C LEU A 53 0.44 9.54 -5.16
N ASN A 54 0.95 8.83 -6.16
CA ASN A 54 1.44 9.47 -7.39
C ASN A 54 0.32 10.20 -8.12
N LYS A 55 -0.84 9.57 -8.23
CA LYS A 55 -2.02 10.16 -8.87
C LYS A 55 -2.52 11.42 -8.17
N LYS A 56 -2.34 11.50 -6.85
CA LYS A 56 -2.73 12.62 -6.00
C LYS A 56 -1.57 13.54 -5.61
N SER A 57 -0.39 13.37 -6.22
CA SER A 57 0.81 14.13 -5.89
C SER A 57 0.60 15.65 -5.94
N ALA A 58 -0.06 16.16 -6.97
CA ALA A 58 -0.38 17.59 -7.10
C ALA A 58 -1.28 18.10 -5.95
N GLU A 59 -2.25 17.30 -5.51
CA GLU A 59 -3.12 17.63 -4.37
C GLU A 59 -2.34 17.62 -3.05
N ILE A 60 -1.49 16.60 -2.84
CA ILE A 60 -0.62 16.50 -1.66
C ILE A 60 0.30 17.72 -1.53
N ILE A 61 0.91 18.14 -2.65
CA ILE A 61 1.79 19.32 -2.71
C ILE A 61 0.99 20.60 -2.44
N ALA A 62 -0.16 20.77 -3.09
CA ALA A 62 -1.00 21.96 -2.93
C ALA A 62 -1.50 22.15 -1.48
N ASN A 63 -1.70 21.05 -0.75
CA ASN A 63 -2.14 21.05 0.64
C ASN A 63 -0.97 21.06 1.65
N ASN A 64 0.28 21.17 1.19
CA ASN A 64 1.49 21.18 2.03
C ASN A 64 1.55 19.97 2.99
N ILE A 65 1.19 18.79 2.48
CA ILE A 65 1.21 17.53 3.24
C ILE A 65 2.57 16.85 3.04
N THR A 66 3.27 16.59 4.14
CA THR A 66 4.46 15.73 4.12
C THR A 66 4.03 14.26 4.15
N VAL A 67 4.59 13.44 3.26
CA VAL A 67 4.32 11.99 3.22
C VAL A 67 5.53 11.22 3.74
N ARG A 68 5.32 10.32 4.69
CA ARG A 68 6.32 9.37 5.19
C ARG A 68 5.73 7.98 5.21
N ALA A 69 6.51 6.98 4.81
CA ALA A 69 6.10 5.59 4.84
C ALA A 69 7.15 4.73 5.55
N ILE A 70 6.68 3.71 6.26
CA ILE A 70 7.51 2.61 6.75
C ILE A 70 6.87 1.30 6.29
N GLY A 71 7.64 0.45 5.63
CA GLY A 71 7.17 -0.81 5.07
C GLY A 71 7.95 -2.01 5.59
N ILE A 72 7.35 -3.19 5.48
CA ILE A 72 7.98 -4.44 5.89
C ILE A 72 8.84 -4.99 4.75
N GLY A 73 10.12 -5.23 5.03
CA GLY A 73 11.09 -5.73 4.08
C GLY A 73 12.53 -5.43 4.51
N ASP A 74 13.43 -5.32 3.54
CA ASP A 74 14.80 -4.85 3.71
C ASP A 74 15.09 -3.64 2.81
N ARG A 75 16.31 -3.09 2.87
CA ARG A 75 16.68 -1.94 2.02
C ARG A 75 16.56 -2.25 0.52
N ASN A 76 16.85 -3.49 0.09
CA ASN A 76 16.77 -3.87 -1.32
C ASN A 76 15.31 -3.89 -1.80
N SER A 77 14.41 -4.40 -0.97
CA SER A 77 12.96 -4.34 -1.19
C SER A 77 12.49 -2.89 -1.30
N GLY A 78 12.98 -2.00 -0.44
CA GLY A 78 12.70 -0.56 -0.48
C GLY A 78 13.18 0.11 -1.76
N LEU A 79 14.43 -0.12 -2.16
CA LEU A 79 14.99 0.41 -3.41
C LEU A 79 14.18 -0.06 -4.63
N LYS A 80 13.86 -1.35 -4.67
CA LYS A 80 13.09 -1.96 -5.75
C LYS A 80 11.65 -1.41 -5.80
N PHE A 81 11.01 -1.27 -4.64
CA PHE A 81 9.69 -0.66 -4.51
C PHE A 81 9.68 0.79 -5.01
N CYS A 82 10.61 1.63 -4.55
CA CYS A 82 10.73 3.01 -5.00
C CYS A 82 11.02 3.10 -6.50
N GLN A 83 11.88 2.23 -7.03
CA GLN A 83 12.16 2.18 -8.47
C GLN A 83 10.92 1.84 -9.31
N TYR A 84 10.08 0.92 -8.82
CA TYR A 84 8.91 0.46 -9.56
C TYR A 84 7.71 1.41 -9.43
N THR A 85 7.56 2.04 -8.27
CA THR A 85 6.40 2.87 -7.92
C THR A 85 6.67 4.36 -8.02
N ASP A 86 7.89 4.79 -8.31
CA ASP A 86 8.34 6.18 -8.23
C ASP A 86 8.18 6.82 -6.83
N PHE A 87 7.95 6.03 -5.77
CA PHE A 87 7.85 6.55 -4.42
C PHE A 87 9.21 7.11 -3.93
N PRO A 88 9.29 8.30 -3.33
CA PRO A 88 10.58 8.91 -2.97
C PRO A 88 11.34 8.09 -1.91
N GLN A 89 12.59 7.75 -2.21
CA GLN A 89 13.43 6.90 -1.34
C GLN A 89 13.75 7.56 0.01
N GLU A 90 13.79 8.89 0.04
CA GLU A 90 13.98 9.69 1.24
C GLU A 90 12.77 9.68 2.18
N ASN A 91 11.60 9.29 1.66
CA ASN A 91 10.34 9.21 2.40
C ASN A 91 10.00 7.78 2.85
N LEU A 92 10.76 6.78 2.38
CA LEU A 92 10.55 5.37 2.71
C LEU A 92 11.55 4.88 3.76
N PHE A 93 11.00 4.25 4.79
CA PHE A 93 11.72 3.58 5.85
C PHE A 93 11.36 2.10 5.89
N ILE A 94 12.21 1.31 6.52
CA ILE A 94 12.06 -0.15 6.59
C ILE A 94 11.92 -0.60 8.04
N ASP A 95 10.91 -1.44 8.29
CA ASP A 95 10.67 -2.17 9.53
C ASP A 95 10.66 -3.69 9.27
N PRO A 96 11.83 -4.36 9.30
CA PRO A 96 11.95 -5.75 8.86
C PRO A 96 11.13 -6.75 9.67
N ASP A 97 10.83 -6.43 10.94
CA ASP A 97 10.18 -7.34 11.88
C ASP A 97 8.77 -6.90 12.30
N ALA A 98 8.21 -5.92 11.59
CA ALA A 98 6.91 -5.33 11.86
C ALA A 98 6.77 -4.85 13.32
N SER A 99 7.86 -4.37 13.92
CA SER A 99 7.89 -3.85 15.29
C SER A 99 6.89 -2.72 15.51
N ILE A 100 6.81 -1.73 14.59
CA ILE A 100 5.86 -0.62 14.77
C ILE A 100 4.42 -1.10 14.58
N HIS A 101 4.19 -2.03 13.64
CA HIS A 101 2.88 -2.64 13.42
C HIS A 101 2.38 -3.34 14.68
N LYS A 102 3.24 -4.16 15.32
CA LYS A 102 2.94 -4.84 16.58
C LYS A 102 2.72 -3.86 17.73
N LYS A 103 3.62 -2.87 17.88
CA LYS A 103 3.55 -1.83 18.93
C LYS A 103 2.23 -1.07 18.88
N LEU A 104 1.72 -0.82 17.68
CA LEU A 104 0.44 -0.14 17.48
C LEU A 104 -0.76 -1.09 17.47
N GLY A 105 -0.57 -2.41 17.50
CA GLY A 105 -1.66 -3.39 17.45
C GLY A 105 -2.36 -3.43 16.08
N LEU A 106 -1.60 -3.34 15.00
CA LEU A 106 -2.11 -3.54 13.64
C LEU A 106 -2.44 -5.01 13.38
N TYR A 107 -3.37 -5.25 12.47
CA TYR A 107 -3.87 -6.59 12.22
C TYR A 107 -2.79 -7.48 11.59
N GLU A 108 -2.39 -8.55 12.29
CA GLU A 108 -1.35 -9.50 11.83
C GLU A 108 -1.80 -10.39 10.66
N GLY A 109 -3.10 -10.33 10.31
CA GLY A 109 -3.70 -11.24 9.34
C GLY A 109 -3.96 -12.63 9.92
N LEU A 110 -4.04 -13.62 9.04
CA LEU A 110 -4.25 -15.01 9.42
C LEU A 110 -2.92 -15.66 9.83
N THR A 111 -2.84 -16.24 11.03
CA THR A 111 -1.59 -16.80 11.60
C THR A 111 -1.72 -18.28 11.96
N TRP A 112 -2.58 -19.02 11.24
CA TRP A 112 -2.78 -20.45 11.50
C TRP A 112 -1.49 -21.23 11.32
N LYS A 113 -1.28 -22.18 12.22
CA LYS A 113 -0.16 -23.12 12.22
C LYS A 113 -0.67 -24.47 11.79
N ILE A 114 -0.50 -24.78 10.51
CA ILE A 114 -0.82 -26.07 9.92
C ILE A 114 0.33 -27.03 10.25
N PRO A 115 0.07 -28.14 10.96
CA PRO A 115 1.08 -29.15 11.22
C PRO A 115 1.74 -29.65 9.92
N ALA A 116 3.02 -29.99 9.98
CA ALA A 116 3.86 -30.41 8.85
C ALA A 116 4.29 -29.32 7.84
N LEU A 117 3.79 -28.08 7.93
CA LEU A 117 4.30 -26.96 7.14
C LEU A 117 5.37 -26.16 7.93
N ASN A 118 6.39 -25.68 7.23
CA ASN A 118 7.34 -24.72 7.81
C ASN A 118 6.73 -23.31 7.90
N GLN A 119 7.44 -22.35 8.48
CA GLN A 119 6.93 -21.00 8.70
C GLN A 119 6.56 -20.28 7.39
N SER A 120 7.44 -20.32 6.38
CA SER A 120 7.17 -19.69 5.08
C SER A 120 5.98 -20.33 4.36
N GLN A 121 5.85 -21.65 4.43
CA GLN A 121 4.72 -22.37 3.85
C GLN A 121 3.40 -22.03 4.56
N ASN A 122 3.39 -21.94 5.88
CA ASN A 122 2.22 -21.50 6.65
C ASN A 122 1.81 -20.09 6.27
N ALA A 123 2.77 -19.15 6.20
CA ALA A 123 2.48 -17.77 5.82
C ALA A 123 1.88 -17.66 4.42
N TRP A 124 2.39 -18.45 3.47
CA TRP A 124 1.83 -18.55 2.12
C TRP A 124 0.40 -19.10 2.11
N VAL A 125 0.13 -20.19 2.83
CA VAL A 125 -1.23 -20.75 2.91
C VAL A 125 -2.18 -19.74 3.55
N ASN A 126 -1.76 -19.08 4.62
CA ASN A 126 -2.55 -18.05 5.26
C ASN A 126 -2.85 -16.88 4.33
N LEU A 127 -1.87 -16.41 3.56
CA LEU A 127 -2.08 -15.38 2.54
C LEU A 127 -3.10 -15.83 1.49
N MET A 128 -3.00 -17.07 0.98
CA MET A 128 -3.96 -17.60 -0.01
C MET A 128 -5.38 -17.69 0.56
N LEU A 129 -5.53 -18.11 1.82
CA LEU A 129 -6.83 -18.13 2.51
C LEU A 129 -7.40 -16.71 2.66
N MET A 130 -6.57 -15.73 3.00
CA MET A 130 -6.97 -14.32 3.06
C MET A 130 -7.37 -13.78 1.70
N CYS A 131 -6.64 -14.11 0.62
CA CYS A 131 -7.04 -13.78 -0.76
C CYS A 131 -8.41 -14.39 -1.12
N ALA A 132 -8.73 -15.57 -0.57
CA ALA A 132 -10.05 -16.20 -0.66
C ALA A 132 -11.11 -15.62 0.30
N GLY A 133 -10.77 -14.59 1.09
CA GLY A 133 -11.66 -13.88 2.00
C GLY A 133 -11.66 -14.37 3.46
N ILE A 134 -10.90 -15.42 3.79
CA ILE A 134 -10.85 -15.97 5.14
C ILE A 134 -9.92 -15.13 6.02
N GLY A 135 -10.44 -14.55 7.10
CA GLY A 135 -9.67 -13.63 7.94
C GLY A 135 -9.29 -12.35 7.21
N SER A 136 -10.06 -11.94 6.19
CA SER A 136 -9.71 -10.78 5.37
C SER A 136 -10.96 -10.01 4.98
N LYS A 137 -11.35 -9.05 5.82
CA LYS A 137 -12.64 -8.36 5.72
C LYS A 137 -12.67 -7.50 4.45
N GLY A 138 -13.68 -7.70 3.62
CA GLY A 138 -13.91 -6.90 2.42
C GLY A 138 -13.12 -7.31 1.18
N THR A 139 -12.14 -8.22 1.29
CA THR A 139 -11.26 -8.61 0.18
C THR A 139 -12.01 -9.09 -1.05
N LEU A 140 -12.97 -10.01 -0.91
CA LEU A 140 -13.73 -10.51 -2.08
C LEU A 140 -14.55 -9.43 -2.77
N LYS A 141 -15.05 -8.44 -2.02
CA LYS A 141 -15.77 -7.29 -2.58
C LYS A 141 -14.82 -6.44 -3.43
N GLU A 142 -13.60 -6.21 -2.94
CA GLU A 142 -12.58 -5.42 -3.65
C GLU A 142 -11.98 -6.16 -4.84
N VAL A 143 -11.89 -7.49 -4.78
CA VAL A 143 -11.59 -8.33 -5.94
C VAL A 143 -12.68 -8.16 -7.00
N LEU A 144 -13.96 -8.31 -6.62
CA LEU A 144 -15.08 -8.15 -7.55
C LEU A 144 -15.11 -6.75 -8.18
N ARG A 145 -14.89 -5.68 -7.38
CA ARG A 145 -14.78 -4.30 -7.87
C ARG A 145 -13.72 -4.15 -8.96
N GLY A 146 -12.63 -4.90 -8.86
CA GLY A 146 -11.58 -4.95 -9.88
C GLY A 146 -12.08 -5.39 -11.27
N TYR A 147 -13.00 -6.35 -11.29
CA TYR A 147 -13.56 -6.91 -12.52
C TYR A 147 -14.80 -6.16 -13.01
N THR A 148 -15.67 -5.68 -12.11
CA THR A 148 -16.91 -5.00 -12.47
C THR A 148 -16.77 -3.50 -12.71
N GLY A 149 -15.66 -2.90 -12.27
CA GLY A 149 -15.46 -1.47 -12.28
C GLY A 149 -16.16 -0.76 -11.11
N ASP A 150 -15.98 0.56 -11.05
CA ASP A 150 -16.51 1.43 -10.00
C ASP A 150 -16.83 2.83 -10.55
N LYS A 151 -18.13 3.15 -10.61
CA LYS A 151 -18.64 4.43 -11.12
C LYS A 151 -18.27 5.65 -10.25
N LYS A 152 -17.85 5.42 -9.01
CA LYS A 152 -17.43 6.48 -8.08
C LYS A 152 -15.92 6.70 -8.09
N ALA A 153 -15.16 5.81 -8.72
CA ALA A 153 -13.72 5.91 -8.85
C ALA A 153 -13.34 6.52 -10.20
N PRO A 154 -12.25 7.29 -10.31
CA PRO A 154 -11.73 7.78 -11.57
C PRO A 154 -11.20 6.63 -12.46
N GLN A 155 -11.13 6.87 -13.77
CA GLN A 155 -10.36 6.00 -14.68
C GLN A 155 -8.91 5.87 -14.18
N LEU A 156 -8.37 4.67 -14.15
CA LEU A 156 -7.04 4.38 -13.61
C LEU A 156 -5.97 4.39 -14.71
N ILE A 157 -6.27 3.80 -15.87
CA ILE A 157 -5.40 3.65 -17.04
C ILE A 157 -5.82 4.70 -18.08
N GLY A 158 -4.88 5.53 -18.53
CA GLY A 158 -5.17 6.56 -19.53
C GLY A 158 -5.57 5.98 -20.90
N GLU A 159 -6.36 6.70 -21.69
CA GLU A 159 -6.84 6.24 -23.02
C GLU A 159 -5.73 5.78 -23.97
N LYS A 160 -4.58 6.46 -23.92
CA LYS A 160 -3.40 6.19 -24.74
C LYS A 160 -2.36 5.34 -24.03
N GLU A 161 -2.54 5.08 -22.74
CA GLU A 161 -1.63 4.24 -21.96
C GLU A 161 -1.71 2.81 -22.47
N VAL A 162 -0.57 2.13 -22.52
CA VAL A 162 -0.48 0.71 -22.83
C VAL A 162 0.05 0.00 -21.60
N VAL A 163 -0.75 -0.93 -21.08
CA VAL A 163 -0.38 -1.71 -19.91
C VAL A 163 0.20 -3.04 -20.37
N GLU A 164 1.47 -3.23 -20.03
CA GLU A 164 2.18 -4.48 -20.21
C GLU A 164 2.12 -5.27 -18.91
N THR A 165 1.64 -6.51 -18.99
CA THR A 165 1.54 -7.42 -17.83
C THR A 165 2.49 -8.61 -17.95
N ASN A 166 3.19 -8.75 -19.08
CA ASN A 166 4.01 -9.90 -19.49
C ASN A 166 3.28 -11.28 -19.50
N ILE A 167 1.99 -11.32 -19.14
CA ILE A 167 1.13 -12.52 -19.14
C ILE A 167 0.09 -12.41 -20.25
N LEU A 168 -0.50 -11.22 -20.40
CA LEU A 168 -1.46 -10.91 -21.45
C LEU A 168 -0.80 -10.04 -22.54
N PRO A 169 -1.31 -10.08 -23.79
CA PRO A 169 -0.91 -9.12 -24.82
C PRO A 169 -1.05 -7.68 -24.31
N PRO A 170 -0.19 -6.73 -24.75
CA PRO A 170 -0.28 -5.34 -24.33
C PRO A 170 -1.68 -4.76 -24.50
N LEU A 171 -2.24 -4.21 -23.42
CA LEU A 171 -3.60 -3.68 -23.39
C LEU A 171 -3.58 -2.16 -23.40
N LYS A 172 -4.06 -1.56 -24.49
CA LYS A 172 -4.30 -0.11 -24.56
C LYS A 172 -5.52 0.28 -23.72
N GLY A 173 -5.43 1.38 -22.98
CA GLY A 173 -6.51 1.87 -22.11
C GLY A 173 -7.86 2.01 -22.82
N SER A 174 -7.86 2.46 -24.08
CA SER A 174 -9.09 2.60 -24.88
C SER A 174 -9.88 1.30 -25.07
N PHE A 175 -9.28 0.12 -24.90
CA PHE A 175 -10.01 -1.16 -24.98
C PHE A 175 -11.03 -1.31 -23.85
N PHE A 176 -10.77 -0.74 -22.66
CA PHE A 176 -11.68 -0.81 -21.53
C PHE A 176 -12.99 -0.02 -21.75
N ASN A 177 -13.00 0.94 -22.68
CA ASN A 177 -14.21 1.71 -23.00
C ASN A 177 -15.32 0.83 -23.56
N LEU A 178 -14.97 -0.27 -24.24
CA LEU A 178 -15.95 -1.22 -24.77
C LEU A 178 -16.75 -1.92 -23.67
N ALA A 179 -16.16 -2.06 -22.48
CA ALA A 179 -16.79 -2.73 -21.36
C ALA A 179 -17.55 -1.78 -20.42
N GLY A 180 -17.17 -0.49 -20.36
CA GLY A 180 -17.69 0.44 -19.35
C GLY A 180 -17.98 1.87 -19.81
N GLY A 181 -17.55 2.32 -20.99
CA GLY A 181 -17.58 3.74 -21.35
C GLY A 181 -16.41 4.51 -20.73
N GLU A 182 -16.60 5.81 -20.46
CA GLU A 182 -15.54 6.74 -20.06
C GLU A 182 -15.81 7.36 -18.68
N THR A 183 -14.83 8.07 -18.11
CA THR A 183 -14.91 8.92 -16.89
C THR A 183 -14.92 8.24 -15.52
N PHE A 184 -15.02 6.91 -15.44
CA PHE A 184 -14.93 6.16 -14.18
C PHE A 184 -14.03 4.93 -14.29
N GLN A 185 -13.72 4.26 -13.18
CA GLN A 185 -12.97 3.00 -13.20
C GLN A 185 -13.77 1.93 -13.97
N ARG A 186 -13.32 1.61 -15.18
CA ARG A 186 -13.99 0.68 -16.09
C ARG A 186 -13.84 -0.76 -15.60
N PRO A 187 -14.73 -1.67 -16.04
CA PRO A 187 -14.56 -3.10 -15.81
C PRO A 187 -13.16 -3.58 -16.23
N PHE A 188 -12.59 -4.51 -15.46
CA PHE A 188 -11.25 -5.09 -15.62
C PHE A 188 -10.06 -4.13 -15.46
N GLU A 189 -10.25 -2.82 -15.44
CA GLU A 189 -9.16 -1.84 -15.42
C GLU A 189 -8.27 -1.99 -14.17
N LEU A 190 -8.89 -2.05 -12.99
CA LEU A 190 -8.20 -2.25 -11.72
C LEU A 190 -7.62 -3.68 -11.61
N ALA A 191 -8.32 -4.69 -12.13
CA ALA A 191 -7.78 -6.05 -12.17
C ALA A 191 -6.51 -6.14 -13.03
N THR A 192 -6.46 -5.42 -14.17
CA THR A 192 -5.27 -5.33 -15.02
C THR A 192 -4.13 -4.59 -14.32
N LEU A 193 -4.40 -3.50 -13.59
CA LEU A 193 -3.40 -2.81 -12.78
C LEU A 193 -2.79 -3.75 -11.72
N ARG A 194 -3.64 -4.47 -11.00
CA ARG A 194 -3.20 -5.45 -9.98
C ARG A 194 -2.44 -6.62 -10.59
N LEU A 195 -2.83 -7.08 -11.78
CA LEU A 195 -2.10 -8.11 -12.52
C LEU A 195 -0.69 -7.65 -12.89
N ARG A 196 -0.54 -6.42 -13.38
CA ARG A 196 0.79 -5.83 -13.66
C ARG A 196 1.66 -5.82 -12.40
N ASN A 197 1.12 -5.36 -11.28
CA ASN A 197 1.83 -5.32 -10.00
C ASN A 197 2.22 -6.73 -9.53
N MET A 198 1.31 -7.70 -9.65
CA MET A 198 1.57 -9.10 -9.29
C MET A 198 2.68 -9.70 -10.15
N THR A 199 2.69 -9.45 -11.46
CA THR A 199 3.77 -9.94 -12.33
C THR A 199 5.12 -9.37 -11.91
N GLU A 200 5.19 -8.08 -11.60
CA GLU A 200 6.43 -7.45 -11.10
C GLU A 200 6.92 -8.12 -9.82
N VAL A 201 6.03 -8.29 -8.83
CA VAL A 201 6.39 -8.86 -7.53
C VAL A 201 6.84 -10.31 -7.68
N LEU A 202 6.09 -11.14 -8.42
CA LEU A 202 6.42 -12.56 -8.58
C LEU A 202 7.76 -12.76 -9.29
N ASN A 203 8.08 -11.95 -10.30
CA ASN A 203 9.38 -11.98 -10.99
C ASN A 203 10.54 -11.56 -10.09
N ASN A 204 10.27 -10.76 -9.05
CA ASN A 204 11.26 -10.23 -8.13
C ASN A 204 11.01 -10.69 -6.68
N TRP A 205 10.39 -11.86 -6.50
CA TRP A 205 9.79 -12.27 -5.22
C TRP A 205 10.76 -12.20 -4.05
N LYS A 206 11.97 -12.76 -4.22
CA LYS A 206 13.00 -12.79 -3.16
C LYS A 206 13.48 -11.38 -2.75
N THR A 207 13.37 -10.41 -3.65
CA THR A 207 13.73 -9.01 -3.36
C THR A 207 12.62 -8.32 -2.57
N TYR A 208 11.36 -8.51 -2.97
CA TYR A 208 10.21 -7.87 -2.30
C TYR A 208 9.84 -8.53 -0.97
N VAL A 209 10.06 -9.84 -0.85
CA VAL A 209 9.66 -10.66 0.31
C VAL A 209 10.91 -11.35 0.91
N PRO A 210 11.79 -10.59 1.58
CA PRO A 210 12.99 -11.16 2.20
C PRO A 210 12.66 -12.08 3.39
N ASP A 211 11.57 -11.79 4.10
CA ASP A 211 11.01 -12.65 5.14
C ASP A 211 9.52 -12.88 4.89
N ALA A 212 9.13 -14.14 4.71
CA ALA A 212 7.75 -14.54 4.46
C ALA A 212 6.89 -14.56 5.73
N ALA A 213 7.49 -14.48 6.93
CA ALA A 213 6.76 -14.49 8.21
C ALA A 213 5.71 -13.40 8.34
N TYR A 214 5.87 -12.31 7.58
CA TYR A 214 5.04 -11.11 7.67
C TYR A 214 4.08 -10.93 6.48
N LEU A 215 3.93 -11.93 5.60
CA LEU A 215 3.08 -11.83 4.40
C LEU A 215 1.64 -11.40 4.71
N THR A 216 1.10 -11.84 5.84
CA THR A 216 -0.29 -11.56 6.24
C THR A 216 -0.44 -10.26 7.02
N GLN A 217 0.65 -9.69 7.54
CA GLN A 217 0.63 -8.45 8.31
C GLN A 217 0.00 -7.34 7.49
N ARG A 218 -0.99 -6.64 8.06
CA ARG A 218 -1.68 -5.52 7.42
C ARG A 218 -1.18 -4.19 7.97
N GLY A 219 -1.44 -3.14 7.20
CA GLY A 219 -0.93 -1.81 7.44
C GLY A 219 -1.92 -0.88 8.16
N ALA A 220 -1.57 0.41 8.12
CA ALA A 220 -2.42 1.50 8.54
C ALA A 220 -2.01 2.82 7.89
N THR A 221 -2.93 3.77 7.91
CA THR A 221 -2.72 5.15 7.48
C THR A 221 -3.11 6.11 8.59
N PHE A 222 -2.28 7.13 8.80
CA PHE A 222 -2.55 8.19 9.77
C PHE A 222 -2.29 9.56 9.12
N LEU A 223 -3.16 10.53 9.40
CA LEU A 223 -2.92 11.94 9.10
C LEU A 223 -2.82 12.70 10.42
N PHE A 224 -1.78 13.50 10.56
CA PHE A 224 -1.57 14.37 11.71
C PHE A 224 -1.57 15.84 11.29
N ASP A 225 -1.97 16.72 12.20
CA ASP A 225 -1.75 18.16 12.07
C ASP A 225 -0.32 18.57 12.42
N GLU A 226 -0.04 19.87 12.40
CA GLU A 226 1.25 20.47 12.77
C GLU A 226 1.66 20.25 14.24
N ASN A 227 0.70 19.99 15.13
CA ASN A 227 0.93 19.73 16.56
C ASN A 227 1.10 18.23 16.86
N GLY A 228 0.89 17.36 15.86
CA GLY A 228 0.90 15.92 16.04
C GLY A 228 -0.43 15.35 16.55
N GLU A 229 -1.51 16.12 16.48
CA GLU A 229 -2.87 15.63 16.73
C GLU A 229 -3.37 14.80 15.56
N LEU A 230 -4.08 13.71 15.87
CA LEU A 230 -4.56 12.78 14.86
C LEU A 230 -5.83 13.32 14.19
N LEU A 231 -5.76 13.53 12.88
CA LEU A 231 -6.86 14.00 12.04
C LEU A 231 -7.62 12.85 11.35
N TYR A 232 -6.90 11.81 10.95
CA TYR A 232 -7.47 10.64 10.28
C TYR A 232 -6.69 9.39 10.65
N GLU A 233 -7.41 8.27 10.77
CA GLU A 233 -6.85 6.95 11.04
C GLU A 233 -7.62 5.90 10.26
N HIS A 234 -6.89 5.05 9.55
CA HIS A 234 -7.42 3.83 8.97
C HIS A 234 -6.49 2.67 9.31
N ARG A 235 -7.09 1.57 9.79
CA ARG A 235 -6.37 0.32 10.09
C ARG A 235 -6.91 -0.77 9.21
N ASP A 236 -6.02 -1.39 8.46
CA ASP A 236 -6.36 -2.37 7.46
C ASP A 236 -6.88 -3.66 8.14
N GLN A 237 -8.03 -4.15 7.70
CA GLN A 237 -8.67 -5.36 8.26
C GLN A 237 -8.66 -6.56 7.30
N GLY A 238 -7.90 -6.44 6.21
CA GLY A 238 -7.79 -7.44 5.16
C GLY A 238 -7.02 -6.93 3.96
N ILE A 239 -6.74 -7.85 3.04
CA ILE A 239 -6.11 -7.58 1.74
C ILE A 239 -7.05 -6.73 0.88
N LEU A 240 -6.51 -5.74 0.17
CA LEU A 240 -7.20 -4.74 -0.64
C LEU A 240 -8.08 -3.79 0.19
N GLY A 241 -7.88 -3.75 1.51
CA GLY A 241 -8.67 -2.97 2.46
C GLY A 241 -7.90 -1.78 3.04
N PHE A 242 -6.99 -1.17 2.27
CA PHE A 242 -6.02 -0.18 2.75
C PHE A 242 -6.56 1.25 2.92
N ALA A 243 -7.84 1.48 2.60
CA ALA A 243 -8.52 2.75 2.82
C ALA A 243 -9.99 2.54 3.17
N GLU A 244 -10.56 3.51 3.90
CA GLU A 244 -11.99 3.53 4.22
C GLU A 244 -12.85 3.65 2.95
N ASN A 245 -12.40 4.49 2.00
CA ASN A 245 -13.04 4.70 0.71
C ASN A 245 -12.15 4.21 -0.44
N MET A 246 -12.32 2.96 -0.85
CA MET A 246 -11.53 2.36 -1.94
C MET A 246 -11.76 3.00 -3.33
N SER A 247 -12.86 3.74 -3.52
CA SER A 247 -13.10 4.49 -4.76
C SER A 247 -12.24 5.76 -4.85
N ASN A 248 -11.85 6.33 -3.71
CA ASN A 248 -10.94 7.46 -3.59
C ASN A 248 -10.13 7.34 -2.28
N PRO A 249 -9.07 6.51 -2.26
CA PRO A 249 -8.34 6.15 -1.04
C PRO A 249 -7.75 7.33 -0.26
N LEU A 250 -7.52 8.45 -0.94
CA LEU A 250 -6.96 9.68 -0.37
C LEU A 250 -8.00 10.79 -0.21
N SER A 251 -9.29 10.47 -0.24
CA SER A 251 -10.39 11.44 -0.05
C SER A 251 -10.28 12.23 1.24
N PHE A 252 -9.60 11.69 2.25
CA PHE A 252 -9.41 12.33 3.54
C PHE A 252 -8.39 13.49 3.53
N LEU A 253 -7.58 13.63 2.48
CA LEU A 253 -6.62 14.73 2.38
C LEU A 253 -7.30 16.07 2.09
N SER A 254 -8.45 16.02 1.42
CA SER A 254 -9.27 17.19 1.11
C SER A 254 -10.14 17.65 2.29
N PHE A 255 -10.09 16.96 3.44
CA PHE A 255 -10.66 17.49 4.68
C PHE A 255 -9.75 18.62 5.16
N ASP A 256 -10.03 19.83 4.71
CA ASP A 256 -9.55 21.04 5.35
C ASP A 256 -10.75 21.90 5.78
N SER A 257 -10.74 22.19 7.08
CA SER A 257 -11.14 23.43 7.76
C SER A 257 -12.58 23.93 7.61
#